data_AF-A0A7X7KCG1-F1
#
_entry.id   AF-A0A7X7KCG1-F1
#
_cell.length_a   1.000
_cell.length_b   1.000
_cell.length_c   1.000
_cell.angle_alpha   90.00
_cell.angle_beta   90.00
_cell.angle_gamma   90.00
#
_symmetry.space_group_name_H-M   'P 1'
#
loop_
_entity.id
_entity.type
_entity.pdbx_description
1 polymer ?
#
loop_
_entity_poly.entity_id
_entity_poly.type
_entity_poly.pdbx_seq_one_letter_code
_entity_poly.pdbx_strand_id
1 'polypeptide(L)'
;LLLLVAALFCFVIAASYRSCVINELMLVMPLAAIVVVCSVQSTMGLHFRYVLPAFPFLYVWISRVGAGIDNLSRTPAILWRSILLLSATSVVVESLLVYPNSISFFNAVAGGPEHGWQHLLGSSLDWGQDVLGLRRWQERQPQQPSLKMALASYVEPEDVGIKGKIIQQNSLFTRDCEPSDITAGWYAISVNHLYGRKVLFSFFRSITPEVSIGYTTRIYHLSPQQADLIRNAANLVENMKKSINGVSERRKAIRVGVFMRDDSERDYAAWLSSLVARSVLCTCETVTPENVSEGQLKRCDVILIPGGSATAKAMALGAKGKAAIRDFVADGGGYVGICGGAFLATPGYGLDIVEEEYTRGEYRAVNGTTRPLFHRGVGTVAVEMTLAGSELFSTVGKQLDMQFANGPILSEWKEKTLSSVVSLANYRSEMWQCDLQKNTMIGTPAIAAAKYGKGFIILFGPHPEATPDLEKLIVEAVTAVAPEEAT
;
A
#
# COMPACT_ATOMS: atom_id res chain seq x y z
N LEU A 1 17.17 15.64 18.36
CA LEU A 1 17.65 14.25 18.52
C LEU A 1 19.05 14.18 19.13
N LEU A 2 20.06 14.86 18.56
CA LEU A 2 21.44 14.84 19.09
C LEU A 2 21.54 15.15 20.60
N LEU A 3 20.86 16.20 21.06
CA LEU A 3 20.83 16.55 22.49
C LEU A 3 20.14 15.51 23.37
N LEU A 4 19.16 14.78 22.83
CA LEU A 4 18.50 13.71 23.56
C LEU A 4 19.44 12.50 23.74
N VAL A 5 20.14 12.11 22.68
CA VAL A 5 21.13 11.02 22.72
C VAL A 5 22.28 11.38 23.66
N ALA A 6 22.77 12.62 23.57
CA ALA A 6 23.74 13.19 24.48
C ALA A 6 23.29 13.11 25.95
N ALA A 7 22.05 13.52 26.23
CA ALA A 7 21.48 13.48 27.57
C ALA A 7 21.34 12.04 28.10
N LEU A 8 20.96 11.07 27.25
CA LEU A 8 20.95 9.64 27.61
C LEU A 8 22.36 9.12 27.92
N PHE A 9 23.34 9.45 27.10
CA PHE A 9 24.73 9.05 27.31
C PHE A 9 25.26 9.58 28.65
N CYS A 10 25.05 10.87 28.94
CA CYS A 10 25.39 11.48 30.24
C CYS A 10 24.73 10.73 31.39
N PHE A 11 23.43 10.43 31.27
CA PHE A 11 22.66 9.73 32.29
C PHE A 11 23.18 8.30 32.55
N VAL A 12 23.52 7.55 31.51
CA VAL A 12 23.96 6.16 31.63
C VAL A 12 25.38 6.07 32.21
N ILE A 13 26.32 6.85 31.70
CA ILE A 13 27.76 6.60 31.91
C ILE A 13 28.31 7.29 33.15
N ALA A 14 27.74 8.42 33.55
CA ALA A 14 28.32 9.20 34.64
C ALA A 14 27.26 9.54 35.69
N ALA A 15 27.41 8.90 36.86
CA ALA A 15 26.56 9.11 38.03
C ALA A 15 26.49 10.58 38.47
N SER A 16 27.52 11.37 38.15
CA SER A 16 27.57 12.82 38.37
C SER A 16 26.54 13.63 37.55
N TYR A 17 25.92 13.04 36.52
CA TYR A 17 24.85 13.66 35.73
C TYR A 17 23.44 13.22 36.13
N ARG A 18 23.33 12.35 37.12
CA ARG A 18 22.06 11.91 37.66
C ARG A 18 21.68 12.85 38.80
N SER A 19 20.46 13.36 38.78
CA SER A 19 19.89 13.98 39.96
C SER A 19 19.48 12.91 40.98
N CYS A 20 19.04 13.33 42.17
CA CYS A 20 18.35 12.42 43.08
C CYS A 20 17.16 11.75 42.36
N VAL A 21 16.89 10.48 42.68
CA VAL A 21 15.86 9.65 42.05
C VAL A 21 14.51 10.36 42.01
N ILE A 22 14.15 11.09 43.06
CA ILE A 22 12.88 11.85 43.12
C ILE A 22 12.82 12.89 41.99
N ASN A 23 13.89 13.65 41.76
CA ASN A 23 13.92 14.68 40.72
C ASN A 23 13.82 14.07 39.31
N GLU A 24 14.51 12.94 39.08
CA GLU A 24 14.41 12.23 37.81
C GLU A 24 12.99 11.70 37.58
N LEU A 25 12.37 11.11 38.61
CA LEU A 25 10.98 10.65 38.55
C LEU A 25 9.98 11.80 38.30
N MET A 26 10.21 12.97 38.91
CA MET A 26 9.36 14.15 38.68
C MET A 26 9.38 14.66 37.24
N LEU A 27 10.44 14.39 36.47
CA LEU A 27 10.52 14.74 35.05
C LEU A 27 10.05 13.59 34.15
N VAL A 28 10.54 12.38 34.42
CA VAL A 28 10.30 11.22 33.55
C VAL A 28 8.87 10.68 33.70
N MET A 29 8.28 10.67 34.90
CA MET A 29 6.93 10.12 35.08
C MET A 29 5.86 10.94 34.35
N PRO A 30 5.78 12.28 34.46
CA PRO A 30 4.79 13.05 33.69
C PRO A 30 5.02 12.94 32.18
N LEU A 31 6.29 12.99 31.73
CA LEU A 31 6.67 12.77 30.33
C LEU A 31 6.14 11.41 29.83
N ALA A 32 6.45 10.33 30.53
CA ALA A 32 6.02 8.99 30.16
C ALA A 32 4.50 8.83 30.22
N ALA A 33 3.85 9.37 31.26
CA ALA A 33 2.40 9.31 31.41
C ALA A 33 1.67 10.01 30.25
N ILE A 34 2.09 11.21 29.87
CA ILE A 34 1.50 11.95 28.74
C ILE A 34 1.68 11.18 27.44
N VAL A 35 2.90 10.69 27.16
CA VAL A 35 3.19 9.91 25.95
C VAL A 35 2.34 8.64 25.91
N VAL A 36 2.29 7.87 27.01
CA VAL A 36 1.48 6.64 27.08
C VAL A 36 0.00 6.92 26.87
N VAL A 37 -0.56 7.93 27.55
CA VAL A 37 -1.98 8.28 27.38
C VAL A 37 -2.29 8.71 25.94
N CYS A 38 -1.44 9.54 25.34
CA CYS A 38 -1.60 9.99 23.96
C CYS A 38 -1.42 8.86 22.93
N SER A 39 -0.57 7.87 23.22
CA SER A 39 -0.34 6.71 22.35
C SER A 39 -1.44 5.65 22.45
N VAL A 40 -2.05 5.47 23.63
CA VAL A 40 -3.10 4.47 23.84
C VAL A 40 -4.45 4.92 23.27
N GLN A 41 -4.74 6.23 23.29
CA GLN A 41 -5.97 6.76 22.72
C GLN A 41 -5.84 7.00 21.21
N SER A 42 -6.55 6.18 20.42
CA SER A 42 -6.50 6.21 18.94
C SER A 42 -6.83 7.57 18.33
N THR A 43 -7.69 8.37 18.96
CA THR A 43 -8.02 9.74 18.52
C THR A 43 -6.93 10.75 18.85
N MET A 44 -6.22 10.58 19.96
CA MET A 44 -5.09 11.44 20.33
C MET A 44 -3.84 11.13 19.51
N GLY A 45 -3.61 9.86 19.16
CA GLY A 45 -2.50 9.45 18.30
C GLY A 45 -2.50 10.11 16.91
N LEU A 46 -3.63 10.67 16.48
CA LEU A 46 -3.76 11.37 15.17
C LEU A 46 -3.07 12.74 15.13
N HIS A 47 -2.90 13.41 16.27
CA HIS A 47 -2.41 14.80 16.28
C HIS A 47 -1.25 14.97 17.26
N PHE A 48 -0.11 15.42 16.72
CA PHE A 48 1.10 15.69 17.50
C PHE A 48 0.88 16.70 18.64
N ARG A 49 -0.10 17.61 18.51
CA ARG A 49 -0.38 18.65 19.51
C ARG A 49 -0.66 18.10 20.92
N TYR A 50 -1.18 16.87 21.05
CA TYR A 50 -1.49 16.30 22.35
C TYR A 50 -0.25 15.87 23.15
N VAL A 51 0.88 15.61 22.49
CA VAL A 51 2.14 15.28 23.17
C VAL A 51 2.96 16.53 23.56
N LEU A 52 2.62 17.72 23.05
CA LEU A 52 3.32 18.97 23.37
C LEU A 52 3.47 19.25 24.88
N PRO A 53 2.47 18.96 25.75
CA PRO A 53 2.63 19.13 27.20
C PRO A 53 3.74 18.29 27.82
N ALA A 54 4.25 17.26 27.13
CA ALA A 54 5.37 16.45 27.60
C ALA A 54 6.75 17.14 27.40
N PHE A 55 6.81 18.14 26.51
CA PHE A 55 8.06 18.73 26.04
C PHE A 55 8.80 19.53 27.11
N PRO A 56 8.15 20.30 28.01
CA PRO A 56 8.85 20.97 29.10
C PRO A 56 9.65 20.02 29.98
N PHE A 57 9.07 18.87 30.35
CA PHE A 57 9.76 17.85 31.14
C PHE A 57 10.96 17.27 30.38
N LEU A 58 10.76 16.98 29.10
CA LEU A 58 11.83 16.49 28.22
C LEU A 58 12.97 17.51 28.07
N TYR A 59 12.66 18.79 27.89
CA TYR A 59 13.66 19.84 27.73
C TYR A 59 14.47 20.09 29.00
N VAL A 60 13.81 20.12 30.16
CA VAL A 60 14.50 20.21 31.46
C VAL A 60 15.39 18.97 31.65
N TRP A 61 14.90 17.78 31.32
CA TRP A 61 15.68 16.55 31.38
C TRP A 61 16.91 16.60 30.44
N ILE A 62 16.76 17.06 29.20
CA ILE A 62 17.86 17.22 28.22
C ILE A 62 18.89 18.27 28.66
N SER A 63 18.51 19.26 29.47
CA SER A 63 19.38 20.37 29.88
C SER A 63 20.67 19.92 30.59
N ARG A 64 20.72 18.69 31.13
CA ARG A 64 21.92 18.11 31.75
C ARG A 64 23.14 18.06 30.83
N VAL A 65 22.94 18.08 29.51
CA VAL A 65 24.04 18.18 28.53
C VAL A 65 24.84 19.47 28.78
N GLY A 66 24.18 20.55 29.19
CA GLY A 66 24.82 21.80 29.60
C GLY A 66 25.67 21.63 30.86
N ALA A 67 25.16 20.91 31.88
CA ALA A 67 25.92 20.59 33.09
C ALA A 67 27.17 19.74 32.81
N GLY A 68 27.19 19.00 31.70
CA GLY A 68 28.38 18.30 31.20
C GLY A 68 29.51 19.20 30.74
N ILE A 69 29.20 20.41 30.29
CA ILE A 69 30.22 21.33 29.81
C ILE A 69 31.02 21.93 30.96
N ASP A 70 30.38 22.14 32.11
CA ASP A 70 31.01 22.79 33.26
C ASP A 70 31.80 21.82 34.14
N ASN A 71 31.44 20.52 34.14
CA ASN A 71 31.99 19.51 35.07
C ASN A 71 33.01 18.54 34.46
N LEU A 72 33.45 18.75 33.21
CA LEU A 72 34.37 17.84 32.51
C LEU A 72 35.76 18.45 32.25
N SER A 73 36.76 17.58 32.10
CA SER A 73 38.09 17.95 31.62
C SER A 73 38.04 18.59 30.22
N ARG A 74 39.11 19.25 29.78
CA ARG A 74 39.12 20.06 28.54
C ARG A 74 38.60 19.32 27.30
N THR A 75 38.94 18.04 27.12
CA THR A 75 38.62 17.29 25.89
C THR A 75 37.14 16.92 25.77
N PRO A 76 36.47 16.32 26.79
CA PRO A 76 35.02 16.10 26.73
C PRO A 76 34.20 17.40 26.67
N ALA A 77 34.67 18.49 27.28
CA ALA A 77 33.98 19.79 27.21
C ALA A 77 33.91 20.34 25.78
N ILE A 78 34.97 20.15 24.97
CA ILE A 78 34.98 20.52 23.55
C ILE A 78 33.93 19.70 22.78
N LEU A 79 33.87 18.38 23.01
CA LEU A 79 32.89 17.52 22.37
C LEU A 79 31.44 17.97 22.66
N TRP A 80 31.10 18.22 23.93
CA TRP A 80 29.75 18.65 24.30
C TRP A 80 29.39 20.03 23.75
N ARG A 81 30.35 20.98 23.76
CA ARG A 81 30.17 22.30 23.13
C ARG A 81 29.93 22.16 21.63
N SER A 82 30.68 21.30 20.94
CA SER A 82 30.48 21.02 19.53
C SER A 82 29.10 20.40 19.26
N ILE A 83 28.63 19.48 20.11
CA ILE A 83 27.28 18.88 19.99
C ILE A 83 26.19 19.95 20.18
N LEU A 84 26.32 20.85 21.15
CA LEU A 84 25.38 21.97 21.35
C LEU A 84 25.40 22.92 20.15
N LEU A 85 26.58 23.38 19.73
CA LEU A 85 26.73 24.31 18.62
C LEU A 85 26.21 23.71 17.32
N LEU A 86 26.52 22.44 17.04
CA LEU A 86 25.98 21.72 15.89
C LEU A 86 24.46 21.64 15.98
N SER A 87 23.90 21.21 17.11
CA SER A 87 22.44 21.10 17.27
C SER A 87 21.73 22.45 17.08
N ALA A 88 22.26 23.53 17.67
CA ALA A 88 21.69 24.87 17.54
C ALA A 88 21.79 25.38 16.10
N THR A 89 22.96 25.21 15.47
CA THR A 89 23.18 25.63 14.08
C THR A 89 22.30 24.85 13.12
N SER A 90 22.20 23.52 13.30
CA SER A 90 21.34 22.66 12.48
C SER A 90 19.87 23.09 12.57
N VAL A 91 19.34 23.36 13.77
CA VAL A 91 17.94 23.81 13.90
C VAL A 91 17.70 25.14 13.18
N VAL A 92 18.62 26.11 13.31
CA VAL A 92 18.50 27.41 12.65
C VAL A 92 18.58 27.25 11.13
N VAL A 93 19.58 26.52 10.63
CA VAL A 93 19.78 26.29 9.19
C VAL A 93 18.60 25.54 8.60
N GLU A 94 18.16 24.43 9.20
CA GLU A 94 17.02 23.65 8.68
C GLU A 94 15.72 24.49 8.72
N SER A 95 15.50 25.30 9.75
CA SER A 95 14.33 26.18 9.82
C SER A 95 14.34 27.24 8.71
N LEU A 96 15.50 27.84 8.44
CA LEU A 96 15.67 28.83 7.37
C LEU A 96 15.52 28.22 5.98
N LEU A 97 15.99 26.97 5.78
CA LEU A 97 15.85 26.25 4.52
C LEU A 97 14.39 25.90 4.20
N VAL A 98 13.55 25.71 5.23
CA VAL A 98 12.13 25.38 5.06
C VAL A 98 11.25 26.63 5.00
N TYR A 99 11.75 27.81 5.40
CA TYR A 99 11.00 29.07 5.36
C TYR A 99 10.49 29.37 3.93
N PRO A 100 9.20 29.75 3.74
CA PRO A 100 8.20 30.06 4.76
C PRO A 100 7.29 28.90 5.19
N ASN A 101 7.58 27.65 4.78
CA ASN A 101 6.71 26.48 4.95
C ASN A 101 6.93 25.77 6.29
N SER A 102 7.01 26.51 7.40
CA SER A 102 7.42 25.96 8.70
C SER A 102 6.46 24.92 9.29
N ILE A 103 5.19 24.88 8.87
CA ILE A 103 4.24 23.83 9.28
C ILE A 103 4.66 22.47 8.75
N SER A 104 5.23 22.41 7.55
CA SER A 104 5.72 21.19 6.90
C SER A 104 7.10 20.76 7.41
N PHE A 105 7.63 21.38 8.46
CA PHE A 105 9.00 21.14 8.92
C PHE A 105 9.16 19.76 9.55
N PHE A 106 10.08 18.98 8.99
CA PHE A 106 10.65 17.78 9.59
C PHE A 106 12.17 17.87 9.45
N ASN A 107 12.90 17.48 10.49
CA ASN A 107 14.36 17.50 10.45
C ASN A 107 14.92 16.46 9.47
N ALA A 108 16.20 16.57 9.12
CA ALA A 108 16.83 15.68 8.14
C ALA A 108 16.77 14.19 8.53
N VAL A 109 16.81 13.86 9.83
CA VAL A 109 16.73 12.47 10.31
C VAL A 109 15.34 11.87 10.07
N ALA A 110 14.29 12.69 10.13
CA ALA A 110 12.93 12.29 9.76
C ALA A 110 12.69 12.29 8.24
N GLY A 111 13.71 12.56 7.41
CA GLY A 111 13.59 12.60 5.96
C GLY A 111 13.23 13.96 5.36
N GLY A 112 13.22 15.02 6.18
CA GLY A 112 12.92 16.37 5.73
C GLY A 112 11.43 16.62 5.43
N PRO A 113 11.06 17.84 5.02
CA PRO A 113 9.66 18.21 4.76
C PRO A 113 9.01 17.40 3.63
N GLU A 114 9.80 16.86 2.70
CA GLU A 114 9.31 16.02 1.59
C GLU A 114 8.80 14.63 2.04
N HIS A 115 9.33 14.09 3.14
CA HIS A 115 8.99 12.76 3.64
C HIS A 115 8.29 12.78 5.01
N GLY A 116 7.98 13.97 5.54
CA GLY A 116 7.31 14.14 6.83
C GLY A 116 5.99 13.37 6.97
N TRP A 117 5.27 13.22 5.85
CA TRP A 117 4.02 12.46 5.76
C TRP A 117 4.14 10.98 6.15
N GLN A 118 5.35 10.40 6.10
CA GLN A 118 5.61 9.03 6.55
C GLN A 118 5.49 8.89 8.07
N HIS A 119 5.66 10.00 8.80
CA HIS A 119 5.60 10.04 10.26
C HIS A 119 4.27 10.60 10.74
N LEU A 120 3.84 11.73 10.17
CA LEU A 120 2.64 12.46 10.59
C LEU A 120 1.87 13.01 9.39
N LEU A 121 0.55 12.82 9.40
CA LEU A 121 -0.40 13.37 8.42
C LEU A 121 -1.41 14.30 9.11
N GLY A 122 -2.37 14.80 8.32
CA GLY A 122 -3.47 15.62 8.76
C GLY A 122 -3.00 17.02 9.15
N SER A 123 -3.56 17.52 10.25
CA SER A 123 -3.27 18.85 10.79
C SER A 123 -1.83 19.03 11.30
N SER A 124 -1.06 17.95 11.39
CA SER A 124 0.35 18.01 11.78
C SER A 124 1.24 18.42 10.58
N LEU A 125 0.69 18.40 9.36
CA LEU A 125 1.40 18.66 8.12
C LEU A 125 0.77 19.80 7.31
N ASP A 126 -0.56 19.85 7.21
CA ASP A 126 -1.26 20.79 6.32
C ASP A 126 -2.59 21.28 6.92
N TRP A 127 -2.79 22.60 6.85
CA TRP A 127 -4.00 23.35 7.22
C TRP A 127 -4.55 24.21 6.08
N GLY A 128 -3.97 24.10 4.89
CA GLY A 128 -4.24 24.96 3.75
C GLY A 128 -3.22 26.10 3.59
N GLN A 129 -2.07 26.05 4.25
CA GLN A 129 -1.04 27.09 4.11
C GLN A 129 -0.53 27.25 2.67
N ASP A 130 -0.60 26.18 1.88
CA ASP A 130 -0.08 26.14 0.51
C ASP A 130 -1.03 26.75 -0.51
N VAL A 131 -2.25 27.10 -0.12
CA VAL A 131 -3.28 27.69 -1.01
C VAL A 131 -2.77 28.98 -1.67
N LEU A 132 -2.03 29.82 -0.96
CA LEU A 132 -1.41 31.01 -1.56
C LEU A 132 -0.24 30.68 -2.50
N GLY A 133 0.47 29.59 -2.24
CA GLY A 133 1.46 29.05 -3.17
C GLY A 133 0.80 28.55 -4.45
N LEU A 134 -0.32 27.86 -4.32
CA LEU A 134 -1.13 27.35 -5.42
C LEU A 134 -1.64 28.46 -6.32
N ARG A 135 -2.20 29.52 -5.74
CA ARG A 135 -2.63 30.72 -6.47
C ARG A 135 -1.50 31.32 -7.29
N ARG A 136 -0.34 31.60 -6.65
CA ARG A 136 0.83 32.19 -7.33
C ARG A 136 1.35 31.29 -8.45
N TRP A 137 1.31 29.97 -8.25
CA TRP A 137 1.68 29.02 -9.29
C TRP A 137 0.72 29.11 -10.47
N GLN A 138 -0.61 29.16 -10.23
CA GLN A 138 -1.62 29.25 -11.29
C GLN A 138 -1.51 30.57 -12.07
N GLU A 139 -1.31 31.70 -11.40
CA GLU A 139 -1.15 33.04 -12.03
C GLU A 139 0.07 33.10 -12.97
N ARG A 140 1.13 32.34 -12.67
CA ARG A 140 2.35 32.26 -13.50
C ARG A 140 2.19 31.36 -14.72
N GLN A 141 1.15 30.53 -14.78
CA GLN A 141 0.93 29.68 -15.95
C GLN A 141 0.33 30.52 -17.09
N PRO A 142 0.88 30.44 -18.32
CA PRO A 142 0.37 31.23 -19.45
C PRO A 142 -1.13 31.06 -19.71
N GLN A 143 -1.65 29.86 -19.46
CA GLN A 143 -3.05 29.50 -19.70
C GLN A 143 -3.93 29.56 -18.44
N GLN A 144 -3.34 29.85 -17.26
CA GLN A 144 -4.01 29.81 -15.94
C GLN A 144 -5.02 28.65 -15.85
N PRO A 145 -4.54 27.39 -15.90
CA PRO A 145 -5.41 26.23 -16.10
C PRO A 145 -6.45 26.13 -15.00
N SER A 146 -7.68 25.75 -15.38
CA SER A 146 -8.72 25.41 -14.41
C SER A 146 -8.32 24.14 -13.65
N LEU A 147 -8.20 24.24 -12.31
CA LEU A 147 -7.72 23.17 -11.46
C LEU A 147 -8.87 22.31 -10.91
N LYS A 148 -8.67 20.99 -10.83
CA LYS A 148 -9.49 20.10 -10.00
C LYS A 148 -8.79 19.90 -8.67
N MET A 149 -9.45 20.28 -7.59
CA MET A 149 -8.80 20.51 -6.30
C MET A 149 -9.28 19.50 -5.25
N ALA A 150 -8.34 18.72 -4.73
CA ALA A 150 -8.52 17.88 -3.55
C ALA A 150 -7.60 18.42 -2.45
N LEU A 151 -8.07 19.41 -1.67
CA LEU A 151 -7.22 20.19 -0.77
C LEU A 151 -7.57 19.92 0.69
N ALA A 152 -6.55 19.89 1.55
CA ALA A 152 -6.70 19.83 3.00
C ALA A 152 -6.75 21.25 3.60
N SER A 153 -7.68 22.06 3.08
CA SER A 153 -7.86 23.47 3.45
C SER A 153 -9.27 23.72 3.97
N TYR A 154 -9.38 24.60 4.97
CA TYR A 154 -10.64 25.18 5.43
C TYR A 154 -11.00 26.49 4.72
N VAL A 155 -10.08 27.02 3.92
CA VAL A 155 -10.32 28.19 3.06
C VAL A 155 -10.77 27.71 1.70
N GLU A 156 -11.85 28.28 1.20
CA GLU A 156 -12.32 28.04 -0.16
C GLU A 156 -11.33 28.62 -1.17
N PRO A 157 -10.81 27.81 -2.12
CA PRO A 157 -9.88 28.29 -3.14
C PRO A 157 -10.41 29.47 -3.96
N GLU A 158 -11.73 29.54 -4.17
CA GLU A 158 -12.36 30.64 -4.90
C GLU A 158 -12.25 31.97 -4.16
N ASP A 159 -12.36 31.97 -2.81
CA ASP A 159 -12.25 33.17 -1.98
C ASP A 159 -10.86 33.84 -2.07
N VAL A 160 -9.84 33.05 -2.37
CA VAL A 160 -8.48 33.55 -2.60
C VAL A 160 -8.15 33.73 -4.08
N GLY A 161 -9.12 33.57 -4.99
CA GLY A 161 -8.98 33.83 -6.42
C GLY A 161 -8.38 32.69 -7.25
N ILE A 162 -8.39 31.44 -6.75
CA ILE A 162 -7.94 30.27 -7.50
C ILE A 162 -9.07 29.80 -8.41
N LYS A 163 -8.80 29.64 -9.70
CA LYS A 163 -9.77 29.18 -10.69
C LYS A 163 -9.81 27.65 -10.71
N GLY A 164 -10.98 27.05 -10.54
CA GLY A 164 -11.10 25.60 -10.59
C GLY A 164 -12.38 25.07 -10.02
N LYS A 165 -12.42 23.75 -9.84
CA LYS A 165 -13.50 23.03 -9.17
C LYS A 165 -12.93 22.25 -7.99
N ILE A 166 -13.54 22.38 -6.82
CA ILE A 166 -13.26 21.52 -5.68
C ILE A 166 -13.90 20.15 -5.94
N ILE A 167 -13.09 19.11 -5.92
CA ILE A 167 -13.54 17.71 -6.03
C ILE A 167 -13.48 17.00 -4.68
N GLN A 168 -12.66 17.47 -3.74
CA GLN A 168 -12.61 16.97 -2.36
C GLN A 168 -12.09 18.05 -1.41
N GLN A 169 -12.70 18.17 -0.24
CA GLN A 169 -12.24 19.05 0.84
C GLN A 169 -12.46 18.39 2.20
N ASN A 170 -11.80 18.91 3.23
CA ASN A 170 -12.02 18.53 4.63
C ASN A 170 -13.26 19.24 5.22
N SER A 171 -14.36 19.31 4.48
CA SER A 171 -15.60 19.96 4.94
C SER A 171 -16.76 18.96 4.96
N LEU A 172 -17.70 19.16 5.89
CA LEU A 172 -18.93 18.36 5.99
C LEU A 172 -19.88 18.58 4.79
N PHE A 173 -19.61 19.57 3.95
CA PHE A 173 -20.52 20.04 2.91
C PHE A 173 -20.06 19.68 1.49
N THR A 174 -18.80 19.27 1.31
CA THR A 174 -18.33 18.78 0.01
C THR A 174 -18.72 17.33 -0.19
N ARG A 175 -19.40 17.04 -1.31
CA ARG A 175 -19.59 15.66 -1.78
C ARG A 175 -18.25 14.99 -1.94
N ASP A 176 -18.18 13.72 -1.56
CA ASP A 176 -17.03 12.89 -1.83
C ASP A 176 -16.74 12.78 -3.34
N CYS A 177 -15.46 12.92 -3.71
CA CYS A 177 -15.00 12.63 -5.07
C CYS A 177 -15.28 11.18 -5.44
N GLU A 178 -15.95 10.95 -6.56
CA GLU A 178 -16.19 9.62 -7.11
C GLU A 178 -15.23 9.35 -8.27
N PRO A 179 -14.98 8.08 -8.66
CA PRO A 179 -14.14 7.76 -9.82
C PRO A 179 -14.57 8.48 -11.10
N SER A 180 -15.89 8.69 -11.29
CA SER A 180 -16.44 9.43 -12.43
C SER A 180 -15.96 10.88 -12.54
N ASP A 181 -15.59 11.50 -11.41
CA ASP A 181 -15.10 12.89 -11.38
C ASP A 181 -13.67 13.03 -11.93
N ILE A 182 -12.90 11.92 -11.98
CA ILE A 182 -11.53 11.92 -12.49
C ILE A 182 -11.54 12.00 -14.01
N THR A 183 -11.15 13.14 -14.57
CA THR A 183 -11.04 13.40 -16.02
C THR A 183 -9.69 14.03 -16.37
N ALA A 184 -9.29 14.03 -17.64
CA ALA A 184 -8.04 14.66 -18.08
C ALA A 184 -7.93 16.13 -17.66
N GLY A 185 -6.70 16.62 -17.46
CA GLY A 185 -6.42 18.01 -17.10
C GLY A 185 -5.67 18.16 -15.78
N TRP A 186 -5.68 19.38 -15.24
CA TRP A 186 -4.84 19.76 -14.10
C TRP A 186 -5.50 19.47 -12.76
N TYR A 187 -4.72 18.92 -11.83
CA TYR A 187 -5.11 18.62 -10.46
C TYR A 187 -4.18 19.26 -9.45
N ALA A 188 -4.74 19.71 -8.33
CA ALA A 188 -3.99 20.04 -7.13
C ALA A 188 -4.49 19.15 -5.99
N ILE A 189 -3.62 18.30 -5.46
CA ILE A 189 -3.97 17.30 -4.46
C ILE A 189 -3.06 17.44 -3.24
N SER A 190 -3.64 17.69 -2.07
CA SER A 190 -2.89 17.69 -0.81
C SER A 190 -2.35 16.29 -0.50
N VAL A 191 -1.15 16.24 0.06
CA VAL A 191 -0.50 15.02 0.58
C VAL A 191 -1.40 14.28 1.58
N ASN A 192 -2.22 15.02 2.33
CA ASN A 192 -3.25 14.45 3.20
C ASN A 192 -4.30 13.60 2.47
N HIS A 193 -4.68 13.95 1.24
CA HIS A 193 -5.59 13.13 0.43
C HIS A 193 -4.82 12.01 -0.27
N LEU A 194 -3.62 12.28 -0.80
CA LEU A 194 -2.77 11.28 -1.44
C LEU A 194 -2.48 10.10 -0.51
N TYR A 195 -2.08 10.37 0.73
CA TYR A 195 -1.72 9.36 1.74
C TYR A 195 -2.80 9.12 2.80
N GLY A 196 -3.98 9.70 2.59
CA GLY A 196 -5.14 9.54 3.45
C GLY A 196 -5.84 8.20 3.27
N ARG A 197 -7.09 8.14 3.76
CA ARG A 197 -7.89 6.90 3.79
C ARG A 197 -8.59 6.58 2.47
N LYS A 198 -8.75 7.54 1.56
CA LYS A 198 -9.52 7.35 0.34
C LYS A 198 -8.66 6.70 -0.75
N VAL A 199 -8.99 5.45 -1.12
CA VAL A 199 -8.23 4.66 -2.11
C VAL A 199 -8.10 5.38 -3.46
N LEU A 200 -9.13 6.10 -3.90
CA LEU A 200 -9.11 6.85 -5.17
C LEU A 200 -7.86 7.72 -5.34
N PHE A 201 -7.48 8.49 -4.31
CA PHE A 201 -6.33 9.39 -4.40
C PHE A 201 -4.99 8.66 -4.27
N SER A 202 -4.98 7.42 -3.77
CA SER A 202 -3.75 6.63 -3.69
C SER A 202 -3.19 6.27 -5.07
N PHE A 203 -4.03 6.19 -6.11
CA PHE A 203 -3.59 5.93 -7.48
C PHE A 203 -2.81 7.09 -8.10
N PHE A 204 -2.95 8.32 -7.61
CA PHE A 204 -2.11 9.44 -8.06
C PHE A 204 -0.65 9.29 -7.63
N ARG A 205 -0.33 8.41 -6.67
CA ARG A 205 1.05 8.16 -6.21
C ARG A 205 1.90 7.46 -7.27
N SER A 206 1.30 6.80 -8.25
CA SER A 206 2.03 6.20 -9.36
C SER A 206 2.40 7.23 -10.43
N ILE A 207 1.80 8.42 -10.38
CA ILE A 207 2.05 9.49 -11.34
C ILE A 207 3.07 10.46 -10.73
N THR A 208 4.08 10.82 -11.50
CA THR A 208 5.04 11.85 -11.07
C THR A 208 4.35 13.21 -11.08
N PRO A 209 4.33 13.97 -9.97
CA PRO A 209 3.77 15.31 -9.95
C PRO A 209 4.66 16.29 -10.74
N GLU A 210 4.03 17.25 -11.39
CA GLU A 210 4.70 18.34 -12.13
C GLU A 210 5.42 19.30 -11.17
N VAL A 211 4.82 19.55 -10.01
CA VAL A 211 5.41 20.41 -8.98
C VAL A 211 4.87 20.05 -7.59
N SER A 212 5.71 20.27 -6.59
CA SER A 212 5.35 20.27 -5.17
C SER A 212 5.28 21.72 -4.68
N ILE A 213 4.11 22.15 -4.20
CA ILE A 213 3.91 23.45 -3.59
C ILE A 213 3.97 23.25 -2.09
N GLY A 214 4.87 23.98 -1.42
CA GLY A 214 5.01 24.02 0.04
C GLY A 214 5.16 22.67 0.75
N TYR A 215 5.62 21.66 0.00
CA TYR A 215 5.78 20.26 0.40
C TYR A 215 4.48 19.46 0.55
N THR A 216 3.32 20.14 0.67
CA THR A 216 2.06 19.47 1.04
C THR A 216 1.01 19.46 -0.05
N THR A 217 1.18 20.19 -1.14
CA THR A 217 0.28 20.16 -2.30
C THR A 217 1.02 19.72 -3.57
N ARG A 218 0.57 18.63 -4.19
CA ARG A 218 1.13 18.11 -5.45
C ARG A 218 0.26 18.53 -6.63
N ILE A 219 0.90 19.00 -7.70
CA ILE A 219 0.23 19.33 -8.96
C ILE A 219 0.45 18.22 -9.96
N TYR A 220 -0.63 17.80 -10.62
CA TYR A 220 -0.60 16.80 -11.66
C TYR A 220 -1.24 17.34 -12.93
N HIS A 221 -0.75 16.89 -14.08
CA HIS A 221 -1.40 17.10 -15.36
C HIS A 221 -1.72 15.73 -15.97
N LEU A 222 -2.99 15.33 -15.88
CA LEU A 222 -3.42 14.01 -16.35
C LEU A 222 -3.75 14.02 -17.84
N SER A 223 -3.15 13.09 -18.58
CA SER A 223 -3.62 12.72 -19.91
C SER A 223 -4.97 11.98 -19.83
N PRO A 224 -5.74 11.89 -20.93
CA PRO A 224 -6.94 11.05 -20.99
C PRO A 224 -6.68 9.61 -20.56
N GLN A 225 -5.56 9.03 -21.00
CA GLN A 225 -5.20 7.65 -20.66
C GLN A 225 -4.92 7.48 -19.16
N GLN A 226 -4.19 8.42 -18.54
CA GLN A 226 -3.92 8.38 -17.09
C GLN A 226 -5.20 8.57 -16.27
N ALA A 227 -6.10 9.45 -16.70
CA ALA A 227 -7.38 9.66 -16.02
C ALA A 227 -8.27 8.39 -16.07
N ASP A 228 -8.37 7.76 -17.24
CA ASP A 228 -9.16 6.53 -17.39
C ASP A 228 -8.57 5.36 -16.61
N LEU A 229 -7.25 5.27 -16.55
CA LEU A 229 -6.57 4.29 -15.70
C LEU A 229 -6.94 4.46 -14.22
N ILE A 230 -6.78 5.67 -13.65
CA ILE A 230 -7.13 5.93 -12.24
C ILE A 230 -8.61 5.59 -11.98
N ARG A 231 -9.49 6.03 -12.88
CA ARG A 231 -10.92 5.73 -12.81
C ARG A 231 -11.20 4.23 -12.80
N ASN A 232 -10.57 3.49 -13.71
CA ASN A 232 -10.76 2.04 -13.84
C ASN A 232 -10.24 1.29 -12.62
N ALA A 233 -9.08 1.68 -12.08
CA ALA A 233 -8.51 1.11 -10.87
C ALA A 233 -9.42 1.35 -9.65
N ALA A 234 -9.93 2.57 -9.48
CA ALA A 234 -10.85 2.88 -8.38
C ALA A 234 -12.19 2.15 -8.52
N ASN A 235 -12.78 2.14 -9.71
CA ASN A 235 -14.00 1.39 -9.99
C ASN A 235 -13.82 -0.11 -9.74
N LEU A 236 -12.65 -0.69 -10.04
CA LEU A 236 -12.37 -2.10 -9.77
C LEU A 236 -12.49 -2.40 -8.27
N VAL A 237 -11.81 -1.61 -7.44
CA VAL A 237 -11.83 -1.79 -5.98
C VAL A 237 -13.23 -1.53 -5.42
N GLU A 238 -13.92 -0.48 -5.87
CA GLU A 238 -15.28 -0.17 -5.41
C GLU A 238 -16.28 -1.28 -5.76
N ASN A 239 -16.19 -1.86 -6.95
CA ASN A 239 -17.09 -2.94 -7.35
C ASN A 239 -16.79 -4.23 -6.57
N MET A 240 -15.51 -4.58 -6.38
CA MET A 240 -15.14 -5.72 -5.51
C MET A 240 -15.62 -5.51 -4.07
N LYS A 241 -15.50 -4.29 -3.55
CA LYS A 241 -16.00 -3.93 -2.22
C LYS A 241 -17.53 -4.05 -2.13
N LYS A 242 -18.27 -3.65 -3.17
CA LYS A 242 -19.73 -3.87 -3.26
C LYS A 242 -20.04 -5.37 -3.24
N SER A 243 -19.31 -6.18 -4.00
CA SER A 243 -19.47 -7.63 -3.98
C SER A 243 -19.29 -8.22 -2.58
N ILE A 244 -18.32 -7.74 -1.79
CA ILE A 244 -18.10 -8.13 -0.38
C ILE A 244 -19.21 -7.64 0.56
N ASN A 245 -19.63 -6.39 0.43
CA ASN A 245 -20.65 -5.82 1.33
C ASN A 245 -22.05 -6.38 1.08
N GLY A 246 -22.40 -6.65 -0.17
CA GLY A 246 -23.69 -7.21 -0.57
C GLY A 246 -23.85 -8.70 -0.25
N VAL A 247 -22.81 -9.35 0.28
CA VAL A 247 -22.82 -10.79 0.62
C VAL A 247 -23.93 -11.14 1.60
N SER A 248 -24.14 -10.31 2.62
CA SER A 248 -25.16 -10.56 3.65
C SER A 248 -26.58 -10.53 3.10
N GLU A 249 -26.79 -9.92 1.93
CA GLU A 249 -28.08 -9.80 1.26
C GLU A 249 -28.30 -10.86 0.17
N ARG A 250 -27.26 -11.67 -0.14
CA ARG A 250 -27.37 -12.73 -1.15
C ARG A 250 -28.36 -13.81 -0.72
N ARG A 251 -29.20 -14.22 -1.67
CA ARG A 251 -30.16 -15.33 -1.49
C ARG A 251 -29.58 -16.67 -1.94
N LYS A 252 -28.65 -16.65 -2.90
CA LYS A 252 -27.96 -17.84 -3.41
C LYS A 252 -26.49 -17.86 -2.99
N ALA A 253 -26.02 -19.04 -2.64
CA ALA A 253 -24.60 -19.29 -2.39
C ALA A 253 -23.77 -19.08 -3.68
N ILE A 254 -22.55 -18.57 -3.51
CA ILE A 254 -21.54 -18.44 -4.56
C ILE A 254 -21.07 -19.83 -4.95
N ARG A 255 -21.22 -20.20 -6.23
CA ARG A 255 -20.79 -21.49 -6.76
C ARG A 255 -19.33 -21.39 -7.18
N VAL A 256 -18.46 -22.13 -6.50
CA VAL A 256 -17.02 -22.08 -6.69
C VAL A 256 -16.54 -23.38 -7.34
N GLY A 257 -16.04 -23.28 -8.56
CA GLY A 257 -15.36 -24.38 -9.23
C GLY A 257 -13.90 -24.42 -8.80
N VAL A 258 -13.50 -25.42 -8.01
CA VAL A 258 -12.10 -25.62 -7.60
C VAL A 258 -11.41 -26.51 -8.64
N PHE A 259 -10.43 -25.94 -9.34
CA PHE A 259 -9.76 -26.62 -10.44
C PHE A 259 -8.84 -27.72 -9.93
N MET A 260 -8.96 -28.92 -10.50
CA MET A 260 -8.11 -30.07 -10.22
C MET A 260 -7.57 -30.61 -11.54
N ARG A 261 -6.25 -30.57 -11.75
CA ARG A 261 -5.63 -31.01 -13.00
C ARG A 261 -5.84 -32.51 -13.24
N ASP A 262 -5.55 -33.31 -12.23
CA ASP A 262 -5.66 -34.77 -12.21
C ASP A 262 -5.66 -35.28 -10.75
N ASP A 263 -5.71 -36.60 -10.58
CA ASP A 263 -5.79 -37.25 -9.27
C ASP A 263 -4.64 -36.94 -8.32
N SER A 264 -3.47 -36.49 -8.81
CA SER A 264 -2.36 -36.10 -7.94
C SER A 264 -2.64 -34.80 -7.17
N GLU A 265 -3.60 -33.99 -7.62
CA GLU A 265 -4.01 -32.74 -6.96
C GLU A 265 -5.30 -32.92 -6.14
N ARG A 266 -5.84 -34.14 -6.05
CA ARG A 266 -7.14 -34.43 -5.42
C ARG A 266 -7.23 -33.97 -3.97
N ASP A 267 -6.27 -34.35 -3.14
CA ASP A 267 -6.28 -34.01 -1.71
C ASP A 267 -6.19 -32.50 -1.49
N TYR A 268 -5.37 -31.82 -2.31
CA TYR A 268 -5.22 -30.37 -2.21
C TYR A 268 -6.47 -29.63 -2.68
N ALA A 269 -7.08 -30.05 -3.79
CA ALA A 269 -8.35 -29.50 -4.27
C ALA A 269 -9.51 -29.75 -3.28
N ALA A 270 -9.56 -30.93 -2.66
CA ALA A 270 -10.56 -31.27 -1.64
C ALA A 270 -10.37 -30.42 -0.37
N TRP A 271 -9.13 -30.26 0.09
CA TRP A 271 -8.82 -29.39 1.22
C TRP A 271 -9.22 -27.93 0.94
N LEU A 272 -8.87 -27.40 -0.22
CA LEU A 272 -9.20 -26.02 -0.61
C LEU A 272 -10.71 -25.82 -0.75
N SER A 273 -11.41 -26.82 -1.30
CA SER A 273 -12.88 -26.83 -1.32
C SER A 273 -13.46 -26.79 0.09
N SER A 274 -12.90 -27.57 1.02
CA SER A 274 -13.34 -27.57 2.42
C SER A 274 -13.09 -26.23 3.11
N LEU A 275 -11.99 -25.55 2.79
CA LEU A 275 -11.68 -24.22 3.32
C LEU A 275 -12.73 -23.20 2.86
N VAL A 276 -13.03 -23.17 1.57
CA VAL A 276 -13.99 -22.21 1.01
C VAL A 276 -15.42 -22.54 1.45
N ALA A 277 -15.78 -23.82 1.52
CA ALA A 277 -17.10 -24.28 1.98
C ALA A 277 -17.36 -24.09 3.48
N ARG A 278 -16.34 -23.76 4.30
CA ARG A 278 -16.55 -23.30 5.69
C ARG A 278 -17.31 -21.97 5.74
N SER A 279 -17.22 -21.18 4.68
CA SER A 279 -18.09 -20.03 4.50
C SER A 279 -19.50 -20.52 4.15
N VAL A 280 -20.50 -20.15 4.94
CA VAL A 280 -21.92 -20.44 4.67
C VAL A 280 -22.42 -19.84 3.34
N LEU A 281 -21.60 -19.01 2.70
CA LEU A 281 -21.90 -18.26 1.49
C LEU A 281 -21.44 -18.97 0.22
N CYS A 282 -20.66 -20.04 0.34
CA CYS A 282 -20.04 -20.70 -0.80
C CYS A 282 -20.43 -22.18 -0.89
N THR A 283 -20.64 -22.64 -2.11
CA THR A 283 -20.70 -24.07 -2.44
C THR A 283 -19.57 -24.40 -3.39
N CYS A 284 -18.88 -25.52 -3.18
CA CYS A 284 -17.73 -25.91 -4.00
C CYS A 284 -18.02 -27.15 -4.82
N GLU A 285 -17.55 -27.15 -6.07
CA GLU A 285 -17.47 -28.34 -6.91
C GLU A 285 -16.07 -28.46 -7.50
N THR A 286 -15.59 -29.69 -7.70
CA THR A 286 -14.32 -29.93 -8.39
C THR A 286 -14.52 -29.79 -9.89
N VAL A 287 -13.64 -29.05 -10.55
CA VAL A 287 -13.68 -28.84 -12.01
C VAL A 287 -12.39 -29.39 -12.63
N THR A 288 -12.53 -30.37 -13.52
CA THR A 288 -11.39 -30.95 -14.27
C THR A 288 -11.17 -30.25 -15.62
N PRO A 289 -10.02 -30.45 -16.29
CA PRO A 289 -9.80 -29.94 -17.65
C PRO A 289 -10.90 -30.32 -18.65
N GLU A 290 -11.43 -31.55 -18.54
CA GLU A 290 -12.54 -32.04 -19.36
C GLU A 290 -13.80 -31.22 -19.09
N ASN A 291 -14.17 -31.01 -17.82
CA ASN A 291 -15.33 -30.21 -17.43
C ASN A 291 -15.23 -28.77 -17.97
N VAL A 292 -14.04 -28.15 -17.88
CA VAL A 292 -13.78 -26.83 -18.46
C VAL A 292 -14.04 -26.84 -19.97
N SER A 293 -13.45 -27.81 -20.67
CA SER A 293 -13.54 -27.92 -22.14
C SER A 293 -14.96 -28.24 -22.65
N GLU A 294 -15.80 -28.84 -21.82
CA GLU A 294 -17.20 -29.15 -22.09
C GLU A 294 -18.16 -28.00 -21.72
N GLY A 295 -17.63 -26.88 -21.22
CA GLY A 295 -18.41 -25.68 -20.91
C GLY A 295 -19.15 -25.76 -19.57
N GLN A 296 -18.71 -26.64 -18.65
CA GLN A 296 -19.34 -26.79 -17.34
C GLN A 296 -19.08 -25.59 -16.41
N LEU A 297 -18.14 -24.69 -16.74
CA LEU A 297 -17.90 -23.44 -16.00
C LEU A 297 -19.13 -22.53 -15.88
N LYS A 298 -20.14 -22.69 -16.76
CA LYS A 298 -21.43 -21.98 -16.65
C LYS A 298 -22.21 -22.31 -15.36
N ARG A 299 -21.84 -23.40 -14.68
CA ARG A 299 -22.41 -23.81 -13.40
C ARG A 299 -21.74 -23.14 -12.20
N CYS A 300 -20.60 -22.50 -12.41
CA CYS A 300 -19.87 -21.78 -11.39
C CYS A 300 -20.09 -20.26 -11.54
N ASP A 301 -19.92 -19.53 -10.45
CA ASP A 301 -19.81 -18.07 -10.42
C ASP A 301 -18.34 -17.65 -10.35
N VAL A 302 -17.49 -18.48 -9.73
CA VAL A 302 -16.04 -18.25 -9.57
C VAL A 302 -15.27 -19.54 -9.89
N ILE A 303 -14.15 -19.42 -10.60
CA ILE A 303 -13.15 -20.48 -10.73
C ILE A 303 -11.95 -20.18 -9.80
N LEU A 304 -11.62 -21.14 -8.94
CA LEU A 304 -10.47 -21.09 -8.04
C LEU A 304 -9.41 -22.08 -8.53
N ILE A 305 -8.26 -21.57 -8.96
CA ILE A 305 -7.15 -22.37 -9.47
C ILE A 305 -6.03 -22.40 -8.43
N PRO A 306 -5.75 -23.58 -7.84
CA PRO A 306 -4.76 -23.72 -6.78
C PRO A 306 -3.31 -23.61 -7.29
N GLY A 307 -2.37 -23.64 -6.35
CA GLY A 307 -0.94 -23.75 -6.64
C GLY A 307 -0.52 -25.00 -7.43
N GLY A 308 0.79 -25.13 -7.67
CA GLY A 308 1.37 -26.25 -8.42
C GLY A 308 1.93 -25.84 -9.79
N SER A 309 2.10 -26.81 -10.69
CA SER A 309 2.72 -26.55 -11.99
C SER A 309 1.76 -25.86 -12.96
N ALA A 310 2.00 -24.57 -13.24
CA ALA A 310 1.26 -23.80 -14.24
C ALA A 310 1.38 -24.41 -15.65
N THR A 311 2.57 -24.89 -16.02
CA THR A 311 2.80 -25.57 -17.31
C THR A 311 1.93 -26.82 -17.45
N ALA A 312 1.89 -27.67 -16.42
CA ALA A 312 1.09 -28.88 -16.47
C ALA A 312 -0.42 -28.56 -16.54
N LYS A 313 -0.89 -27.57 -15.78
CA LYS A 313 -2.27 -27.08 -15.84
C LYS A 313 -2.62 -26.54 -17.24
N ALA A 314 -1.75 -25.71 -17.82
CA ALA A 314 -1.92 -25.16 -19.16
C ALA A 314 -1.94 -26.24 -20.26
N MET A 315 -1.11 -27.27 -20.13
CA MET A 315 -1.11 -28.42 -21.06
C MET A 315 -2.39 -29.25 -20.93
N ALA A 316 -2.81 -29.56 -19.70
CA ALA A 316 -4.03 -30.34 -19.46
C ALA A 316 -5.29 -29.63 -19.98
N LEU A 317 -5.39 -28.31 -19.81
CA LEU A 317 -6.51 -27.51 -20.36
C LEU A 317 -6.53 -27.46 -21.89
N GLY A 318 -5.37 -27.57 -22.54
CA GLY A 318 -5.23 -27.38 -23.99
C GLY A 318 -5.72 -26.01 -24.46
N ALA A 319 -5.83 -25.83 -25.78
CA ALA A 319 -6.32 -24.56 -26.34
C ALA A 319 -7.79 -24.28 -25.99
N LYS A 320 -8.63 -25.32 -26.03
CA LYS A 320 -10.07 -25.21 -25.79
C LYS A 320 -10.39 -24.85 -24.33
N GLY A 321 -9.76 -25.50 -23.36
CA GLY A 321 -9.99 -25.22 -21.95
C GLY A 321 -9.51 -23.83 -21.54
N LYS A 322 -8.36 -23.39 -22.07
CA LYS A 322 -7.86 -22.01 -21.86
C LYS A 322 -8.81 -20.97 -22.45
N ALA A 323 -9.32 -21.20 -23.66
CA ALA A 323 -10.34 -20.32 -24.25
C ALA A 323 -11.62 -20.28 -23.39
N ALA A 324 -12.10 -21.43 -22.92
CA ALA A 324 -13.29 -21.50 -22.08
C ALA A 324 -13.16 -20.74 -20.75
N ILE A 325 -11.97 -20.76 -20.12
CA ILE A 325 -11.71 -19.94 -18.91
C ILE A 325 -11.71 -18.44 -19.27
N ARG A 326 -11.07 -18.05 -20.38
CA ARG A 326 -11.09 -16.64 -20.82
C ARG A 326 -12.51 -16.15 -21.09
N ASP A 327 -13.30 -16.93 -21.81
CA ASP A 327 -14.69 -16.60 -22.12
C ASP A 327 -15.53 -16.50 -20.85
N PHE A 328 -15.37 -17.45 -19.91
CA PHE A 328 -16.04 -17.42 -18.61
C PHE A 328 -15.77 -16.13 -17.84
N VAL A 329 -14.50 -15.71 -17.73
CA VAL A 329 -14.14 -14.47 -17.03
C VAL A 329 -14.63 -13.25 -17.82
N ALA A 330 -14.46 -13.24 -19.15
CA ALA A 330 -14.93 -12.14 -19.99
C ALA A 330 -16.44 -11.90 -19.88
N ASP A 331 -17.21 -12.97 -19.67
CA ASP A 331 -18.67 -12.93 -19.51
C ASP A 331 -19.14 -12.52 -18.10
N GLY A 332 -18.22 -12.42 -17.12
CA GLY A 332 -18.53 -11.95 -15.77
C GLY A 332 -18.17 -12.92 -14.64
N GLY A 333 -17.67 -14.11 -14.97
CA GLY A 333 -17.18 -15.07 -13.98
C GLY A 333 -15.97 -14.54 -13.21
N GLY A 334 -15.89 -14.87 -11.92
CA GLY A 334 -14.74 -14.53 -11.09
C GLY A 334 -13.58 -15.49 -11.25
N TYR A 335 -12.34 -15.02 -11.14
CA TYR A 335 -11.13 -15.84 -11.16
C TYR A 335 -10.28 -15.59 -9.92
N VAL A 336 -9.92 -16.65 -9.21
CA VAL A 336 -8.90 -16.61 -8.16
C VAL A 336 -7.78 -17.58 -8.51
N GLY A 337 -6.55 -17.09 -8.62
CA GLY A 337 -5.37 -17.90 -8.92
C GLY A 337 -4.32 -17.82 -7.82
N ILE A 338 -3.82 -18.97 -7.37
CA ILE A 338 -2.75 -19.04 -6.35
C ILE A 338 -1.49 -19.62 -6.97
N CYS A 339 -0.35 -18.95 -6.83
CA CYS A 339 0.96 -19.39 -7.31
C CYS A 339 0.93 -19.92 -8.77
N GLY A 340 0.87 -21.23 -8.99
CA GLY A 340 0.69 -21.83 -10.32
C GLY A 340 -0.60 -21.40 -11.03
N GLY A 341 -1.70 -21.25 -10.29
CA GLY A 341 -2.94 -20.65 -10.80
C GLY A 341 -2.80 -19.16 -11.11
N ALA A 342 -1.91 -18.44 -10.41
CA ALA A 342 -1.60 -17.07 -10.76
C ALA A 342 -0.76 -16.98 -12.04
N PHE A 343 0.27 -17.83 -12.21
CA PHE A 343 1.01 -17.95 -13.48
C PHE A 343 0.13 -18.31 -14.66
N LEU A 344 -0.88 -19.16 -14.48
CA LEU A 344 -1.77 -19.54 -15.57
C LEU A 344 -2.48 -18.32 -16.19
N ALA A 345 -2.71 -17.27 -15.39
CA ALA A 345 -3.31 -16.00 -15.80
C ALA A 345 -2.32 -15.06 -16.54
N THR A 346 -1.01 -15.29 -16.44
CA THR A 346 0.03 -14.42 -17.02
C THR A 346 0.41 -14.84 -18.44
N PRO A 347 1.09 -13.98 -19.23
CA PRO A 347 1.30 -14.27 -20.63
C PRO A 347 2.44 -15.27 -20.80
N GLY A 348 2.18 -16.36 -21.52
CA GLY A 348 3.11 -17.50 -21.67
C GLY A 348 2.53 -18.84 -21.19
N TYR A 349 1.48 -18.81 -20.37
CA TYR A 349 0.71 -19.99 -19.97
C TYR A 349 -0.67 -20.07 -20.66
N GLY A 350 -1.07 -18.99 -21.34
CA GLY A 350 -2.06 -18.99 -22.41
C GLY A 350 -3.48 -18.53 -22.03
N LEU A 351 -3.70 -18.04 -20.81
CA LEU A 351 -4.86 -17.17 -20.54
C LEU A 351 -4.53 -15.72 -20.94
N ASP A 352 -3.31 -15.26 -20.70
CA ASP A 352 -2.83 -13.93 -21.10
C ASP A 352 -3.78 -12.79 -20.63
N ILE A 353 -4.37 -12.93 -19.43
CA ILE A 353 -5.37 -12.01 -18.87
C ILE A 353 -4.75 -10.95 -17.94
N VAL A 354 -3.52 -11.17 -17.46
CA VAL A 354 -2.73 -10.22 -16.65
C VAL A 354 -1.30 -10.16 -17.20
N GLU A 355 -0.73 -8.97 -17.37
CA GLU A 355 0.67 -8.83 -17.83
C GLU A 355 1.68 -9.27 -16.75
N GLU A 356 2.84 -9.79 -17.19
CA GLU A 356 3.95 -10.17 -16.30
C GLU A 356 5.29 -9.98 -17.05
N GLU A 357 6.26 -9.34 -16.39
CA GLU A 357 7.53 -8.90 -17.02
C GLU A 357 8.79 -9.54 -16.39
N TYR A 358 8.73 -10.02 -15.15
CA TYR A 358 9.90 -10.31 -14.31
C TYR A 358 10.36 -11.77 -14.30
N THR A 359 9.56 -12.69 -14.82
CA THR A 359 9.86 -14.13 -14.72
C THR A 359 10.30 -14.78 -16.02
N ARG A 360 10.45 -14.00 -17.10
CA ARG A 360 10.82 -14.51 -18.42
C ARG A 360 12.33 -14.71 -18.55
N GLY A 361 12.70 -15.88 -19.08
CA GLY A 361 14.09 -16.26 -19.38
C GLY A 361 14.62 -17.33 -18.43
N GLU A 362 15.93 -17.57 -18.51
CA GLU A 362 16.61 -18.67 -17.82
C GLU A 362 17.94 -18.20 -17.22
N TYR A 363 18.41 -18.88 -16.18
CA TYR A 363 19.73 -18.70 -15.60
C TYR A 363 20.42 -20.04 -15.40
N ARG A 364 21.76 -20.03 -15.37
CA ARG A 364 22.55 -21.23 -15.06
C ARG A 364 22.78 -21.30 -13.55
N ALA A 365 22.19 -22.29 -12.90
CA ALA A 365 22.35 -22.51 -11.47
C ALA A 365 23.78 -22.98 -11.14
N VAL A 366 24.17 -22.85 -9.86
CA VAL A 366 25.52 -23.19 -9.37
C VAL A 366 25.88 -24.66 -9.63
N ASN A 367 24.90 -25.55 -9.65
CA ASN A 367 25.08 -26.97 -9.99
C ASN A 367 25.18 -27.26 -11.50
N GLY A 368 25.27 -26.22 -12.33
CA GLY A 368 25.38 -26.32 -13.79
C GLY A 368 24.06 -26.47 -14.55
N THR A 369 22.93 -26.66 -13.86
CA THR A 369 21.59 -26.82 -14.50
C THR A 369 21.02 -25.48 -14.95
N THR A 370 20.38 -25.46 -16.12
CA THR A 370 19.58 -24.31 -16.56
C THR A 370 18.24 -24.32 -15.86
N ARG A 371 17.85 -23.19 -15.27
CA ARG A 371 16.58 -23.02 -14.56
C ARG A 371 15.84 -21.77 -15.05
N PRO A 372 14.50 -21.78 -15.08
CA PRO A 372 13.73 -20.59 -15.37
C PRO A 372 13.95 -19.47 -14.34
N LEU A 373 13.86 -18.21 -14.77
CA LEU A 373 14.01 -17.03 -13.92
C LEU A 373 12.94 -16.91 -12.81
N PHE A 374 11.79 -17.57 -12.94
CA PHE A 374 10.82 -17.68 -11.82
C PHE A 374 11.33 -18.53 -10.64
N HIS A 375 12.34 -19.38 -10.85
CA HIS A 375 12.84 -20.27 -9.80
C HIS A 375 13.66 -19.49 -8.77
N ARG A 376 13.01 -19.03 -7.70
CA ARG A 376 13.54 -18.19 -6.61
C ARG A 376 13.71 -18.92 -5.28
N GLY A 377 13.12 -20.09 -5.14
CA GLY A 377 13.16 -20.92 -3.94
C GLY A 377 11.82 -21.00 -3.20
N VAL A 378 11.87 -21.64 -2.05
CA VAL A 378 10.74 -21.81 -1.11
C VAL A 378 11.14 -21.25 0.23
N GLY A 379 10.27 -20.45 0.85
CA GLY A 379 10.55 -19.80 2.12
C GLY A 379 9.44 -18.84 2.51
N THR A 380 9.72 -18.01 3.50
CA THR A 380 8.79 -16.99 3.99
C THR A 380 9.18 -15.62 3.44
N VAL A 381 8.19 -14.85 2.99
CA VAL A 381 8.37 -13.49 2.49
C VAL A 381 7.49 -12.51 3.24
N ALA A 382 8.05 -11.34 3.56
CA ALA A 382 7.32 -10.23 4.11
C ALA A 382 6.51 -9.54 3.00
N VAL A 383 5.24 -9.27 3.29
CA VAL A 383 4.26 -8.66 2.41
C VAL A 383 3.58 -7.51 3.17
N GLU A 384 3.28 -6.42 2.47
CA GLU A 384 2.54 -5.29 3.02
C GLU A 384 1.28 -5.01 2.20
N MET A 385 0.12 -4.98 2.85
CA MET A 385 -1.16 -4.61 2.23
C MET A 385 -1.14 -3.15 1.77
N THR A 386 -1.59 -2.92 0.54
CA THR A 386 -1.86 -1.57 0.05
C THR A 386 -3.14 -1.03 0.70
N LEU A 387 -3.46 0.25 0.45
CA LEU A 387 -4.72 0.81 0.93
C LEU A 387 -5.93 0.12 0.30
N ALA A 388 -5.83 -0.22 -1.00
CA ALA A 388 -6.85 -1.00 -1.71
C ALA A 388 -7.00 -2.41 -1.13
N GLY A 389 -5.89 -3.11 -0.87
CA GLY A 389 -5.93 -4.43 -0.24
C GLY A 389 -6.49 -4.39 1.17
N SER A 390 -6.12 -3.39 1.98
CA SER A 390 -6.66 -3.22 3.33
C SER A 390 -8.17 -2.94 3.35
N GLU A 391 -8.70 -2.34 2.28
CA GLU A 391 -10.13 -2.08 2.15
C GLU A 391 -10.92 -3.34 1.74
N LEU A 392 -10.30 -4.25 0.98
CA LEU A 392 -10.91 -5.52 0.57
C LEU A 392 -10.70 -6.65 1.61
N PHE A 393 -9.51 -6.72 2.21
CA PHE A 393 -9.07 -7.79 3.12
C PHE A 393 -8.98 -7.28 4.56
N SER A 394 -10.13 -6.90 5.12
CA SER A 394 -10.19 -6.25 6.44
C SER A 394 -9.87 -7.18 7.61
N THR A 395 -9.85 -8.51 7.39
CA THR A 395 -9.64 -9.49 8.47
C THR A 395 -8.17 -9.73 8.81
N VAL A 396 -7.23 -9.18 8.04
CA VAL A 396 -5.78 -9.36 8.25
C VAL A 396 -5.08 -8.05 8.59
N GLY A 397 -3.89 -8.15 9.20
CA GLY A 397 -3.01 -7.01 9.43
C GLY A 397 -2.41 -6.44 8.15
N LYS A 398 -1.79 -5.26 8.27
CA LYS A 398 -1.11 -4.63 7.12
C LYS A 398 0.20 -5.29 6.75
N GLN A 399 0.96 -5.75 7.74
CA GLN A 399 2.24 -6.45 7.53
C GLN A 399 2.03 -7.93 7.80
N LEU A 400 2.40 -8.75 6.83
CA LEU A 400 2.11 -10.18 6.80
C LEU A 400 3.37 -10.92 6.36
N ASP A 401 3.67 -12.03 7.03
CA ASP A 401 4.63 -13.01 6.53
C ASP A 401 3.85 -14.11 5.82
N MET A 402 4.22 -14.42 4.58
CA MET A 402 3.53 -15.43 3.76
C MET A 402 4.51 -16.48 3.27
N GLN A 403 4.05 -17.73 3.18
CA GLN A 403 4.79 -18.77 2.47
C GLN A 403 4.88 -18.44 0.98
N PHE A 404 6.04 -18.62 0.40
CA PHE A 404 6.33 -18.38 -1.01
C PHE A 404 7.04 -19.59 -1.58
N ALA A 405 6.63 -20.04 -2.77
CA ALA A 405 7.23 -21.17 -3.46
C ALA A 405 7.29 -20.91 -4.97
N ASN A 406 8.31 -20.15 -5.40
CA ASN A 406 8.54 -19.79 -6.81
C ASN A 406 7.35 -19.08 -7.50
N GLY A 407 6.48 -18.40 -6.75
CA GLY A 407 5.30 -17.73 -7.29
C GLY A 407 5.63 -16.59 -8.26
N PRO A 408 4.64 -16.14 -9.07
CA PRO A 408 4.86 -15.06 -10.03
C PRO A 408 5.21 -13.75 -9.32
N ILE A 409 6.12 -13.00 -9.94
CA ILE A 409 6.40 -11.62 -9.59
C ILE A 409 5.61 -10.76 -10.55
N LEU A 410 4.40 -10.36 -10.13
CA LEU A 410 3.50 -9.59 -10.99
C LEU A 410 4.12 -8.21 -11.25
N SER A 411 3.81 -7.59 -12.38
CA SER A 411 4.31 -6.24 -12.65
C SER A 411 3.42 -5.19 -12.00
N GLU A 412 4.04 -4.28 -11.23
CA GLU A 412 3.39 -3.01 -10.91
C GLU A 412 3.25 -2.17 -12.18
N TRP A 413 2.18 -1.38 -12.21
CA TRP A 413 1.87 -0.44 -13.26
C TRP A 413 3.10 0.36 -13.74
N LYS A 414 3.36 0.36 -15.05
CA LYS A 414 4.27 1.32 -15.71
C LYS A 414 3.50 2.05 -16.80
N GLU A 415 3.68 3.36 -16.84
CA GLU A 415 3.08 4.33 -17.78
C GLU A 415 3.12 3.93 -19.27
N LYS A 416 4.01 3.00 -19.66
CA LYS A 416 4.14 2.49 -21.04
C LYS A 416 3.19 1.34 -21.40
N THR A 417 2.60 0.61 -20.45
CA THR A 417 1.81 -0.61 -20.77
C THR A 417 0.30 -0.47 -20.57
N LEU A 418 -0.19 0.61 -19.96
CA LEU A 418 -1.62 0.79 -19.66
C LEU A 418 -2.24 -0.40 -18.90
N SER A 419 -1.44 -1.07 -18.06
CA SER A 419 -1.89 -2.22 -17.27
C SER A 419 -3.01 -1.85 -16.29
N SER A 420 -4.11 -2.61 -16.29
CA SER A 420 -5.29 -2.46 -15.42
C SER A 420 -5.13 -3.13 -14.05
N VAL A 421 -3.90 -3.51 -13.70
CA VAL A 421 -3.59 -4.27 -12.49
C VAL A 421 -3.47 -3.34 -11.28
N VAL A 422 -4.30 -3.59 -10.26
CA VAL A 422 -4.26 -2.92 -8.97
C VAL A 422 -3.53 -3.80 -7.98
N SER A 423 -2.46 -3.30 -7.37
CA SER A 423 -1.80 -4.03 -6.30
C SER A 423 -2.62 -3.97 -5.01
N LEU A 424 -2.96 -5.14 -4.47
CA LEU A 424 -3.61 -5.30 -3.17
C LEU A 424 -2.58 -5.50 -2.05
N ALA A 425 -1.42 -6.09 -2.35
CA ALA A 425 -0.32 -6.19 -1.42
C ALA A 425 1.02 -6.25 -2.16
N ASN A 426 2.07 -5.65 -1.59
CA ASN A 426 3.40 -5.60 -2.19
C ASN A 426 4.40 -6.45 -1.39
N TYR A 427 5.36 -7.07 -2.08
CA TYR A 427 6.49 -7.70 -1.41
C TYR A 427 7.40 -6.66 -0.73
N ARG A 428 7.88 -7.01 0.47
CA ARG A 428 8.81 -6.22 1.29
C ARG A 428 10.11 -6.95 1.62
N SER A 429 10.16 -8.26 1.39
CA SER A 429 11.39 -9.03 1.29
C SER A 429 11.49 -9.67 -0.09
N GLU A 430 12.64 -10.23 -0.42
CA GLU A 430 12.85 -10.95 -1.67
C GLU A 430 13.43 -12.34 -1.47
N MET A 431 13.19 -13.19 -2.47
CA MET A 431 13.86 -14.47 -2.64
C MET A 431 14.58 -14.49 -3.98
N TRP A 432 15.80 -15.04 -3.98
CA TRP A 432 16.64 -15.16 -5.15
C TRP A 432 17.59 -16.35 -5.03
N GLN A 433 18.02 -16.84 -6.19
CA GLN A 433 18.95 -17.96 -6.40
C GLN A 433 20.10 -17.56 -7.34
N CYS A 434 20.00 -16.40 -8.01
CA CYS A 434 21.04 -15.83 -8.85
C CYS A 434 21.02 -14.30 -8.79
N ASP A 435 22.10 -13.66 -9.25
CA ASP A 435 22.25 -12.19 -9.17
C ASP A 435 21.22 -11.44 -10.02
N LEU A 436 20.76 -12.03 -11.13
CA LEU A 436 19.72 -11.45 -11.99
C LEU A 436 18.38 -11.26 -11.28
N GLN A 437 18.14 -11.98 -10.19
CA GLN A 437 16.89 -11.93 -9.43
C GLN A 437 16.92 -10.90 -8.28
N LYS A 438 18.08 -10.35 -7.91
CA LYS A 438 18.19 -9.40 -6.81
C LYS A 438 17.53 -8.07 -7.15
N ASN A 439 16.84 -7.46 -6.18
CA ASN A 439 16.12 -6.19 -6.30
C ASN A 439 14.99 -6.18 -7.34
N THR A 440 14.44 -7.35 -7.67
CA THR A 440 13.36 -7.46 -8.66
C THR A 440 12.01 -7.83 -8.06
N MET A 441 11.96 -8.13 -6.76
CA MET A 441 10.74 -8.56 -6.05
C MET A 441 10.21 -7.50 -5.10
N ILE A 442 11.08 -6.84 -4.32
CA ILE A 442 10.65 -5.79 -3.37
C ILE A 442 9.92 -4.67 -4.11
N GLY A 443 8.75 -4.29 -3.59
CA GLY A 443 7.89 -3.26 -4.19
C GLY A 443 6.84 -3.80 -5.14
N THR A 444 7.06 -4.95 -5.78
CA THR A 444 6.12 -5.53 -6.75
C THR A 444 4.89 -6.17 -6.08
N PRO A 445 3.78 -6.41 -6.81
CA PRO A 445 2.55 -6.96 -6.25
C PRO A 445 2.74 -8.43 -5.86
N ALA A 446 2.54 -8.72 -4.58
CA ALA A 446 2.35 -10.07 -4.05
C ALA A 446 0.91 -10.55 -4.26
N ILE A 447 -0.07 -9.63 -4.14
CA ILE A 447 -1.47 -9.89 -4.43
C ILE A 447 -1.95 -8.81 -5.39
N ALA A 448 -2.56 -9.20 -6.49
CA ALA A 448 -3.02 -8.28 -7.51
C ALA A 448 -4.48 -8.51 -7.89
N ALA A 449 -5.18 -7.42 -8.17
CA ALA A 449 -6.53 -7.40 -8.72
C ALA A 449 -6.51 -6.90 -10.16
N ALA A 450 -7.36 -7.48 -11.02
CA ALA A 450 -7.55 -7.01 -12.38
C ALA A 450 -9.00 -7.22 -12.84
N LYS A 451 -9.34 -6.61 -13.98
CA LYS A 451 -10.61 -6.83 -14.68
C LYS A 451 -10.33 -7.37 -16.08
N TYR A 452 -11.08 -8.39 -16.48
CA TYR A 452 -11.03 -8.94 -17.84
C TYR A 452 -12.46 -9.13 -18.37
N GLY A 453 -12.80 -8.43 -19.45
CA GLY A 453 -14.19 -8.28 -19.89
C GLY A 453 -15.07 -7.73 -18.76
N LYS A 454 -16.06 -8.50 -18.34
CA LYS A 454 -16.96 -8.16 -17.22
C LYS A 454 -16.49 -8.72 -15.89
N GLY A 455 -15.66 -9.77 -15.88
CA GLY A 455 -15.24 -10.49 -14.69
C GLY A 455 -14.07 -9.86 -13.95
N PHE A 456 -13.95 -10.26 -12.69
CA PHE A 456 -12.93 -9.81 -11.76
C PHE A 456 -11.93 -10.92 -11.46
N ILE A 457 -10.67 -10.54 -11.29
CA ILE A 457 -9.54 -11.45 -11.11
C ILE A 457 -8.79 -11.04 -9.85
N ILE A 458 -8.45 -12.00 -8.98
CA ILE A 458 -7.46 -11.83 -7.92
C ILE A 458 -6.39 -12.91 -8.05
N LEU A 459 -5.13 -12.49 -8.08
CA LEU A 459 -3.96 -13.36 -8.20
C LEU A 459 -3.11 -13.25 -6.94
N PHE A 460 -2.75 -14.40 -6.37
CA PHE A 460 -1.80 -14.53 -5.28
C PHE A 460 -0.48 -15.08 -5.82
N GLY A 461 0.58 -14.28 -5.73
CA GLY A 461 1.95 -14.75 -5.93
C GLY A 461 2.38 -15.75 -4.84
N PRO A 462 2.25 -15.41 -3.54
CA PRO A 462 2.56 -16.31 -2.43
C PRO A 462 1.37 -17.24 -2.11
N HIS A 463 1.52 -18.05 -1.06
CA HIS A 463 0.58 -19.06 -0.61
C HIS A 463 -0.08 -18.66 0.72
N PRO A 464 -1.11 -17.78 0.72
CA PRO A 464 -1.86 -17.46 1.93
C PRO A 464 -2.58 -18.69 2.51
N GLU A 465 -2.94 -19.66 1.68
CA GLU A 465 -3.56 -20.92 2.07
C GLU A 465 -2.58 -21.87 2.78
N ALA A 466 -1.27 -21.73 2.53
CA ALA A 466 -0.24 -22.48 3.25
C ALA A 466 0.33 -21.69 4.45
N THR A 467 -0.28 -20.56 4.80
CA THR A 467 0.18 -19.68 5.87
C THR A 467 -0.88 -19.60 6.97
N PRO A 468 -0.56 -19.95 8.24
CA PRO A 468 -1.52 -19.89 9.34
C PRO A 468 -2.23 -18.53 9.44
N ASP A 469 -3.53 -18.56 9.68
CA ASP A 469 -4.43 -17.40 9.86
C ASP A 469 -4.68 -16.53 8.61
N LEU A 470 -4.08 -16.88 7.47
CA LEU A 470 -4.23 -16.16 6.20
C LEU A 470 -5.11 -16.89 5.19
N GLU A 471 -5.60 -18.08 5.51
CA GLU A 471 -6.46 -18.87 4.60
C GLU A 471 -7.78 -18.16 4.29
N LYS A 472 -8.24 -17.30 5.21
CA LYS A 472 -9.41 -16.43 5.04
C LYS A 472 -9.30 -15.44 3.88
N LEU A 473 -8.08 -15.07 3.46
CA LEU A 473 -7.85 -14.24 2.28
C LEU A 473 -8.39 -14.89 1.01
N ILE A 474 -8.37 -16.22 0.93
CA ILE A 474 -8.93 -16.96 -0.22
C ILE A 474 -10.45 -16.80 -0.26
N VAL A 475 -11.10 -16.87 0.91
CA VAL A 475 -12.56 -16.70 1.01
C VAL A 475 -12.98 -15.27 0.68
N GLU A 476 -12.26 -14.27 1.21
CA GLU A 476 -12.50 -12.86 0.87
C GLU A 476 -12.25 -12.60 -0.62
N ALA A 477 -11.21 -13.20 -1.22
CA ALA A 477 -10.93 -13.05 -2.65
C ALA A 477 -12.02 -13.68 -3.53
N VAL A 478 -12.46 -14.90 -3.22
CA VAL A 478 -13.59 -15.56 -3.92
C VAL A 478 -14.84 -14.68 -3.87
N THR A 479 -15.10 -14.09 -2.70
CA THR A 479 -16.25 -13.20 -2.49
C THR A 479 -16.13 -11.91 -3.29
N ALA A 480 -14.94 -11.30 -3.29
CA ALA A 480 -14.65 -10.07 -4.00
C ALA A 480 -14.80 -10.20 -5.52
N VAL A 481 -14.43 -11.35 -6.09
CA VAL A 481 -14.52 -11.59 -7.54
C VAL A 481 -15.86 -12.14 -7.99
N ALA A 482 -16.74 -12.53 -7.07
CA ALA A 482 -18.03 -13.10 -7.43
C ALA A 482 -18.91 -12.06 -8.14
N PRO A 483 -19.59 -12.44 -9.24
CA PRO A 483 -20.54 -11.55 -9.92
C PRO A 483 -21.69 -11.19 -8.99
N GLU A 484 -22.24 -9.97 -9.09
CA GLU A 484 -23.44 -9.56 -8.37
C GLU A 484 -24.59 -10.55 -8.63
N GLU A 485 -25.41 -10.81 -7.61
CA GLU A 485 -26.57 -11.69 -7.78
C GLU A 485 -27.55 -11.03 -8.76
N ALA A 486 -27.82 -11.69 -9.89
CA ALA A 486 -28.81 -11.22 -10.84
C ALA A 486 -30.19 -11.16 -10.15
N THR A 487 -30.74 -9.94 -10.07
CA THR A 487 -32.03 -9.63 -9.43
C THR A 487 -33.20 -10.39 -10.03
#